data_AF-A0A1N7HWC5-F1
#
_entry.id   AF-A0A1N7HWC5-F1
#
_cell.length_a   1.000
_cell.length_b   1.000
_cell.length_c   1.000
_cell.angle_alpha   90.00
_cell.angle_beta   90.00
_cell.angle_gamma   90.00
#
_symmetry.space_group_name_H-M   'P 1'
#
loop_
_entity.id
_entity.type
_entity.pdbx_description
1 polymer ?
#
loop_
_entity_poly.entity_id
_entity_poly.type
_entity_poly.pdbx_seq_one_letter_code
_entity_poly.pdbx_strand_id
1 'polypeptide(L)'
;MQNIRYQVQYINPGLLVWVVEDIDQLPDILMEDEKVIHIIDGLYNEKATLLLSTETRLIFKGLGTDDIEVIPHERIIELQYLEPILKINTEENIFQFENKDSKLALGFCKAVNITLGYQYVEEDQVPVLELLEQLGKLRENGIFTDEEFAEQKKRLLEKL
;
A
#
# COMPACT_ATOMS: atom_id res chain seq x y z
N MET A 1 21.95 8.98 4.19
CA MET A 1 21.20 7.73 3.92
C MET A 1 21.74 6.52 4.71
N GLN A 2 20.89 5.83 5.49
CA GLN A 2 21.21 4.52 6.10
C GLN A 2 21.28 3.46 4.98
N ASN A 3 22.22 2.52 5.03
CA ASN A 3 22.46 1.58 3.92
C ASN A 3 21.16 0.84 3.52
N ILE A 4 20.74 1.04 2.27
CA ILE A 4 19.44 0.62 1.74
C ILE A 4 19.22 -0.89 1.86
N ARG A 5 20.28 -1.70 1.71
CA ARG A 5 20.19 -3.15 1.87
C ARG A 5 19.77 -3.54 3.29
N TYR A 6 20.26 -2.83 4.32
CA TYR A 6 19.84 -3.09 5.70
C TYR A 6 18.38 -2.71 5.93
N GLN A 7 17.90 -1.63 5.31
CA GLN A 7 16.48 -1.24 5.39
C GLN A 7 15.61 -2.34 4.75
N VAL A 8 15.95 -2.77 3.53
CA VAL A 8 15.22 -3.83 2.82
C VAL A 8 15.27 -5.15 3.59
N GLN A 9 16.43 -5.51 4.17
CA GLN A 9 16.57 -6.75 4.95
C GLN A 9 15.61 -6.81 6.14
N TYR A 10 15.35 -5.68 6.80
CA TYR A 10 14.46 -5.62 7.94
C TYR A 10 12.98 -5.68 7.51
N ILE A 11 12.64 -5.07 6.37
CA ILE A 11 11.27 -4.96 5.87
C ILE A 11 10.82 -6.24 5.15
N ASN A 12 11.62 -6.69 4.19
CA ASN A 12 11.34 -7.87 3.36
C ASN A 12 12.65 -8.60 3.02
N PRO A 13 13.14 -9.46 3.93
CA PRO A 13 14.42 -10.17 3.75
C PRO A 13 14.43 -11.11 2.54
N GLY A 14 13.27 -11.54 2.04
CA GLY A 14 13.17 -12.42 0.87
C GLY A 14 13.65 -11.78 -0.43
N LEU A 15 13.58 -10.46 -0.55
CA LEU A 15 14.00 -9.73 -1.76
C LEU A 15 15.50 -9.84 -2.04
N LEU A 16 16.32 -9.88 -0.98
CA LEU A 16 17.78 -9.96 -1.12
C LEU A 16 18.28 -11.29 -1.68
N VAL A 17 17.40 -12.27 -1.87
CA VAL A 17 17.75 -13.56 -2.47
C VAL A 17 17.88 -13.45 -3.99
N TRP A 18 17.22 -12.49 -4.63
CA TRP A 18 17.12 -12.46 -6.10
C TRP A 18 17.08 -11.07 -6.76
N VAL A 19 16.92 -9.98 -5.98
CA VAL A 19 16.76 -8.60 -6.49
C VAL A 19 17.91 -7.67 -6.05
N VAL A 20 19.08 -8.22 -5.74
CA VAL A 20 20.16 -7.42 -5.11
C VAL A 20 20.62 -6.27 -6.01
N GLU A 21 20.74 -6.51 -7.32
CA GLU A 21 21.20 -5.50 -8.28
C GLU A 21 20.24 -4.32 -8.41
N ASP A 22 18.93 -4.56 -8.43
CA ASP A 22 17.94 -3.47 -8.47
C ASP A 22 17.81 -2.74 -7.12
N ILE A 23 18.02 -3.44 -5.99
CA ILE A 23 18.05 -2.80 -4.66
C ILE A 23 19.22 -1.81 -4.55
N ASP A 24 20.36 -2.12 -5.16
CA ASP A 24 21.53 -1.24 -5.17
C ASP A 24 21.34 0.04 -5.98
N GLN A 25 20.35 0.07 -6.87
CA GLN A 25 20.01 1.25 -7.67
C GLN A 25 19.04 2.19 -6.95
N LEU A 26 18.37 1.73 -5.89
CA LEU A 26 17.42 2.55 -5.14
C LEU A 26 18.00 3.89 -4.61
N PRO A 27 19.26 3.98 -4.16
CA PRO A 27 19.85 5.26 -3.77
C PRO A 27 19.88 6.32 -4.88
N ASP A 28 19.88 5.93 -6.16
CA ASP A 28 19.83 6.87 -7.28
C ASP A 28 18.40 7.35 -7.59
N ILE A 29 17.39 6.65 -7.05
CA ILE A 29 15.96 6.93 -7.22
C ILE A 29 15.40 7.73 -6.03
N LEU A 30 15.92 7.44 -4.83
CA LEU A 30 15.53 8.06 -3.57
C LEU A 30 16.25 9.38 -3.34
N MET A 31 15.59 10.33 -2.66
CA MET A 31 16.27 11.55 -2.20
C MET A 31 17.21 11.22 -1.02
N GLU A 32 18.22 12.07 -0.77
CA GLU A 32 19.33 11.79 0.16
C GLU A 32 18.90 11.37 1.59
N ASP A 33 17.77 11.89 2.06
CA ASP A 33 17.17 11.65 3.37
C ASP A 33 15.81 10.93 3.32
N GLU A 34 15.39 10.51 2.13
CA GLU A 34 14.11 9.81 1.94
C GLU A 34 14.20 8.38 2.49
N LYS A 35 13.30 8.04 3.40
CA LYS A 35 13.25 6.71 4.04
C LYS A 35 12.24 5.81 3.36
N VAL A 36 12.61 4.54 3.21
CA VAL A 36 11.68 3.50 2.75
C VAL A 36 10.89 2.99 3.94
N ILE A 37 9.56 3.03 3.82
CA ILE A 37 8.60 2.58 4.83
C ILE A 37 8.26 1.10 4.63
N HIS A 38 8.03 0.70 3.38
CA HIS A 38 7.80 -0.69 3.03
C HIS A 38 8.21 -0.95 1.58
N ILE A 39 8.58 -2.20 1.27
CA ILE A 39 8.92 -2.66 -0.08
C ILE A 39 8.45 -4.10 -0.30
N ILE A 40 7.86 -4.36 -1.46
CA ILE A 40 7.45 -5.68 -1.93
C ILE A 40 7.78 -5.83 -3.43
N ASP A 41 7.89 -7.06 -3.90
CA ASP A 41 7.96 -7.43 -5.31
C ASP A 41 6.63 -7.95 -5.82
N GLY A 42 6.45 -7.98 -7.14
CA GLY A 42 5.23 -8.48 -7.76
C GLY A 42 5.18 -8.19 -9.25
N LEU A 43 3.98 -8.22 -9.81
CA LEU A 43 3.73 -7.87 -11.20
C LEU A 43 2.95 -6.56 -11.29
N TYR A 44 3.44 -5.66 -12.15
CA TYR A 44 2.74 -4.45 -12.55
C TYR A 44 2.71 -4.40 -14.08
N ASN A 45 1.52 -4.33 -14.68
CA ASN A 45 1.33 -4.43 -16.13
C ASN A 45 2.07 -5.64 -16.75
N GLU A 46 1.93 -6.82 -16.13
CA GLU A 46 2.59 -8.08 -16.49
C GLU A 46 4.14 -8.08 -16.39
N LYS A 47 4.75 -7.01 -15.86
CA LYS A 47 6.19 -6.90 -15.67
C LYS A 47 6.59 -7.08 -14.21
N ALA A 48 7.69 -7.82 -13.98
CA ALA A 48 8.30 -7.95 -12.67
C ALA A 48 8.74 -6.57 -12.16
N THR A 49 8.24 -6.18 -10.98
CA THR A 49 8.33 -4.80 -10.48
C THR A 49 8.48 -4.79 -8.96
N LEU A 50 9.34 -3.90 -8.45
CA LEU A 50 9.35 -3.52 -7.04
C LEU A 50 8.32 -2.42 -6.81
N LEU A 51 7.47 -2.61 -5.82
CA LEU A 51 6.62 -1.57 -5.27
C LEU A 51 7.17 -1.18 -3.90
N LEU A 52 7.59 0.08 -3.78
CA LEU A 52 8.11 0.63 -2.53
C LEU A 52 7.32 1.88 -2.14
N SER A 53 7.14 2.09 -0.84
CA SER A 53 6.63 3.34 -0.29
C SER A 53 7.73 4.03 0.49
N THR A 54 7.82 5.33 0.29
CA THR A 54 8.60 6.23 1.15
C THR A 54 7.66 6.96 2.11
N GLU A 55 8.15 8.01 2.78
CA GLU A 55 7.35 8.90 3.62
C GLU A 55 6.38 9.78 2.83
N THR A 56 6.55 9.92 1.51
CA THR A 56 5.77 10.88 0.71
C THR A 56 5.23 10.35 -0.62
N ARG A 57 5.66 9.16 -1.06
CA ARG A 57 5.29 8.62 -2.38
C ARG A 57 5.39 7.11 -2.45
N LEU A 58 4.62 6.52 -3.34
CA LEU A 58 4.84 5.17 -3.87
C LEU A 58 5.71 5.24 -5.11
N ILE A 59 6.56 4.23 -5.30
CA ILE A 59 7.43 4.08 -6.46
C ILE A 59 7.31 2.64 -6.98
N PHE A 60 6.99 2.51 -8.26
CA PHE A 60 7.12 1.28 -9.03
C PHE A 60 8.47 1.33 -9.75
N LYS A 61 9.34 0.35 -9.52
CA LYS A 61 10.60 0.17 -10.23
C LYS A 61 10.58 -1.15 -10.97
N GLY A 62 10.58 -1.10 -12.30
CA GLY A 62 10.70 -2.29 -13.14
C GLY A 62 12.00 -3.03 -12.89
N LEU A 63 11.94 -4.35 -12.82
CA LEU A 63 13.12 -5.20 -12.63
C LEU A 63 13.80 -5.48 -13.97
N GLY A 64 15.09 -5.20 -14.05
CA GLY A 64 15.85 -5.31 -15.30
C GLY A 64 15.49 -4.27 -16.37
N THR A 65 14.75 -3.22 -16.02
CA THR A 65 14.44 -2.08 -16.89
C THR A 65 14.65 -0.75 -16.16
N ASP A 66 14.72 0.35 -16.90
CA ASP A 66 14.78 1.70 -16.33
C ASP A 66 13.37 2.28 -16.06
N ASP A 67 12.32 1.47 -16.18
CA ASP A 67 10.94 1.90 -15.99
C ASP A 67 10.71 2.29 -14.52
N ILE A 68 10.34 3.55 -14.30
CA ILE A 68 10.00 4.10 -12.98
C ILE A 68 8.68 4.86 -13.08
N GLU A 69 7.75 4.53 -12.19
CA GLU A 69 6.49 5.24 -12.03
C GLU A 69 6.28 5.64 -10.57
N VAL A 70 5.80 6.87 -10.35
CA VAL A 70 5.72 7.48 -9.01
C VAL A 70 4.32 8.00 -8.76
N ILE A 71 3.76 7.65 -7.60
CA ILE A 71 2.47 8.16 -7.13
C ILE A 71 2.71 8.93 -5.83
N PRO A 72 2.54 10.26 -5.81
CA PRO A 72 2.56 11.04 -4.58
C PRO A 72 1.48 10.53 -3.61
N HIS A 73 1.83 10.41 -2.33
CA HIS A 73 0.91 9.97 -1.29
C HIS A 73 -0.35 10.83 -1.20
N GLU A 74 -0.22 12.14 -1.41
CA GLU A 74 -1.33 13.09 -1.43
C GLU A 74 -2.39 12.79 -2.51
N ARG A 75 -2.06 12.01 -3.53
CA ARG A 75 -2.97 11.61 -4.61
C ARG A 75 -3.67 10.28 -4.35
N ILE A 76 -3.30 9.58 -3.28
CA ILE A 76 -3.84 8.25 -2.98
C ILE A 76 -5.09 8.40 -2.11
N ILE A 77 -6.20 7.88 -2.62
CA ILE A 77 -7.49 7.86 -1.92
C ILE A 77 -7.60 6.60 -1.06
N GLU A 78 -7.14 5.46 -1.59
CA GLU A 78 -7.30 4.16 -0.92
C GLU A 78 -6.24 3.17 -1.39
N LEU A 79 -5.73 2.35 -0.46
CA LEU A 79 -5.04 1.10 -0.77
C LEU A 79 -5.82 -0.08 -0.20
N GLN A 80 -6.15 -1.03 -1.07
CA GLN A 80 -6.85 -2.26 -0.68
C GLN A 80 -6.15 -3.47 -1.28
N TYR A 81 -5.95 -4.51 -0.47
CA TYR A 81 -5.48 -5.80 -0.96
C TYR A 81 -6.66 -6.79 -1.03
N LEU A 82 -6.95 -7.27 -2.24
CA LEU A 82 -7.87 -8.36 -2.51
C LEU A 82 -7.11 -9.42 -3.29
N GLU A 83 -6.66 -10.47 -2.60
CA GLU A 83 -5.73 -11.46 -3.15
C GLU A 83 -6.13 -11.95 -4.56
N PRO A 84 -5.18 -11.94 -5.53
CA PRO A 84 -3.76 -11.59 -5.42
C PRO A 84 -3.45 -10.11 -5.74
N ILE A 85 -4.44 -9.22 -5.75
CA ILE A 85 -4.32 -7.86 -6.27
C ILE A 85 -4.28 -6.82 -5.16
N LEU A 86 -3.21 -6.03 -5.12
CA LEU A 86 -3.14 -4.77 -4.40
C LEU A 86 -3.63 -3.66 -5.34
N LYS A 87 -4.74 -3.02 -4.98
CA LYS A 87 -5.32 -1.87 -5.68
C LYS A 87 -4.89 -0.58 -5.00
N ILE A 88 -4.41 0.37 -5.80
CA ILE A 88 -4.12 1.73 -5.36
C ILE A 88 -5.07 2.65 -6.13
N ASN A 89 -6.04 3.20 -5.43
CA ASN A 89 -7.00 4.13 -5.99
C ASN A 89 -6.47 5.55 -5.79
N THR A 90 -6.45 6.31 -6.88
CA THR A 90 -6.13 7.74 -6.90
C THR A 90 -7.31 8.52 -7.44
N GLU A 91 -7.25 9.86 -7.43
CA GLU A 91 -8.30 10.72 -7.99
C GLU A 91 -8.59 10.42 -9.48
N GLU A 92 -7.57 10.01 -10.24
CA GLU A 92 -7.65 9.88 -11.70
C GLU A 92 -7.61 8.42 -12.17
N ASN A 93 -6.93 7.53 -11.43
CA ASN A 93 -6.58 6.19 -11.88
C ASN A 93 -6.70 5.13 -10.79
N ILE A 94 -6.88 3.88 -11.23
CA ILE A 94 -6.78 2.68 -10.39
C ILE A 94 -5.58 1.86 -10.86
N PHE A 95 -4.59 1.71 -9.99
CA PHE A 95 -3.41 0.88 -10.25
C PHE A 95 -3.62 -0.51 -9.65
N GLN A 96 -3.18 -1.55 -10.36
CA GLN A 96 -3.28 -2.93 -9.93
C GLN A 96 -1.89 -3.55 -9.89
N PHE A 97 -1.49 -4.02 -8.71
CA PHE A 97 -0.22 -4.69 -8.48
C PHE A 97 -0.48 -6.11 -7.99
N GLU A 98 0.01 -7.10 -8.72
CA GLU A 98 -0.18 -8.50 -8.33
C GLU A 98 0.90 -8.93 -7.35
N ASN A 99 0.49 -9.42 -6.18
CA ASN A 99 1.37 -10.03 -5.19
C ASN A 99 0.64 -11.23 -4.54
N LYS A 100 1.29 -12.39 -4.56
CA LYS A 100 0.74 -13.66 -4.04
C LYS A 100 1.07 -13.93 -2.57
N ASP A 101 1.91 -13.10 -1.96
CA ASP A 101 2.19 -13.16 -0.53
C ASP A 101 1.25 -12.21 0.21
N SER A 102 0.09 -12.76 0.61
CA SER A 102 -0.96 -12.00 1.30
C SER A 102 -0.44 -11.32 2.56
N LYS A 103 0.54 -11.90 3.27
CA LYS A 103 1.10 -11.31 4.48
C LYS A 103 1.95 -10.09 4.16
N LEU A 104 2.80 -10.16 3.15
CA LEU A 104 3.61 -9.01 2.70
C LEU A 104 2.74 -7.90 2.11
N ALA A 105 1.75 -8.25 1.28
CA ALA A 105 0.86 -7.28 0.66
C ALA A 105 -0.02 -6.54 1.70
N LEU A 106 -0.59 -7.27 2.68
CA LEU A 106 -1.30 -6.65 3.80
C LEU A 106 -0.37 -5.80 4.67
N GLY A 107 0.85 -6.26 4.92
CA GLY A 107 1.88 -5.49 5.64
C GLY A 107 2.22 -4.17 4.95
N PHE A 108 2.32 -4.20 3.62
CA PHE A 108 2.52 -3.01 2.80
C PHE A 108 1.36 -2.03 2.94
N CYS A 109 0.11 -2.47 2.71
CA CYS A 109 -1.07 -1.61 2.87
C CYS A 109 -1.14 -0.99 4.28
N LYS A 110 -0.88 -1.79 5.33
CA LYS A 110 -0.87 -1.32 6.71
C LYS A 110 0.16 -0.20 6.93
N ALA A 111 1.40 -0.40 6.46
CA ALA A 111 2.47 0.57 6.63
C ALA A 111 2.21 1.88 5.86
N VAL A 112 1.70 1.79 4.63
CA VAL A 112 1.35 2.95 3.82
C VAL A 112 0.19 3.72 4.44
N ASN A 113 -0.89 3.05 4.84
CA ASN A 113 -2.06 3.71 5.44
C ASN A 113 -1.70 4.48 6.73
N ILE A 114 -0.83 3.91 7.59
CA ILE A 114 -0.30 4.62 8.77
C ILE A 114 0.40 5.92 8.36
N THR A 115 1.17 5.90 7.28
CA THR A 115 1.92 7.07 6.77
C THR A 115 0.99 8.14 6.20
N LEU A 116 -0.04 7.73 5.48
CA LEU A 116 -1.09 8.60 4.95
C LEU A 116 -1.95 9.26 6.05
N GLY A 117 -1.75 8.90 7.32
CA GLY A 117 -2.57 9.36 8.43
C GLY A 117 -3.93 8.66 8.53
N TYR A 118 -4.15 7.61 7.72
CA TYR A 118 -5.30 6.73 7.88
C TYR A 118 -5.07 5.83 9.10
N GLN A 119 -5.85 6.04 10.15
CA GLN A 119 -5.88 5.13 11.30
C GLN A 119 -6.45 3.78 10.86
N TYR A 120 -5.58 2.80 10.68
CA TYR A 120 -5.98 1.41 10.49
C TYR A 120 -6.21 0.77 11.86
N VAL A 121 -7.45 0.34 12.10
CA VAL A 121 -7.82 -0.49 13.25
C VAL A 121 -7.97 -1.92 12.71
N GLU A 122 -7.34 -2.92 13.34
CA GLU A 122 -7.31 -4.30 12.85
C GLU A 122 -8.72 -4.92 12.82
N GLU A 123 -9.26 -5.32 11.65
CA GLU A 123 -10.63 -5.86 11.48
C GLU A 123 -11.03 -6.98 12.47
N ASP A 124 -10.07 -7.76 12.99
CA ASP A 124 -10.32 -8.82 13.98
C ASP A 124 -10.33 -8.32 15.45
N GLN A 125 -9.89 -7.09 15.71
CA GLN A 125 -9.89 -6.47 17.05
C GLN A 125 -10.66 -5.15 17.12
N VAL A 126 -11.11 -4.57 15.99
CA VAL A 126 -11.96 -3.39 16.01
C VAL A 126 -13.33 -3.77 16.55
N PRO A 127 -13.78 -3.17 17.66
CA PRO A 127 -15.17 -3.28 18.04
C PRO A 127 -16.04 -2.80 16.89
N VAL A 128 -17.10 -3.53 16.54
CA VAL A 128 -18.02 -3.17 15.45
C VAL A 128 -18.48 -1.70 15.53
N LEU A 129 -18.57 -1.14 16.74
CA LEU A 129 -18.87 0.28 16.98
C LEU A 129 -17.87 1.25 16.31
N GLU A 130 -16.58 0.93 16.33
CA GLU A 130 -15.52 1.78 15.79
C GLU A 130 -15.44 1.67 14.26
N LEU A 131 -15.73 0.48 13.69
CA LEU A 131 -15.95 0.31 12.23
C LEU A 131 -17.15 1.13 11.74
N LEU A 132 -18.23 1.19 12.54
CA LEU A 132 -19.40 2.02 12.23
C LEU A 132 -19.08 3.52 12.26
N GLU A 133 -18.16 3.96 13.12
CA GLU A 133 -17.70 5.35 13.17
C GLU A 133 -16.86 5.72 11.94
N GLN A 134 -15.93 4.84 11.52
CA GLN A 134 -15.15 5.02 10.30
C GLN A 134 -16.04 5.05 9.06
N LEU A 135 -17.02 4.14 8.97
CA LEU A 135 -18.00 4.14 7.89
C LEU A 135 -18.77 5.47 7.82
N GLY A 136 -19.09 6.07 8.97
CA GLY A 136 -19.70 7.40 9.05
C GLY A 136 -18.82 8.50 8.45
N LYS A 137 -17.52 8.52 8.79
CA LYS A 137 -16.55 9.50 8.26
C LYS A 137 -16.39 9.38 6.74
N LEU A 138 -16.38 8.16 6.20
CA LEU A 138 -16.30 7.92 4.75
C LEU A 138 -17.54 8.46 4.02
N ARG A 139 -18.74 8.31 4.60
CA ARG A 139 -19.97 8.92 4.05
C ARG A 139 -19.91 10.45 4.10
N GLU A 140 -19.49 11.02 5.23
CA GLU A 140 -19.37 12.48 5.38
C GLU A 140 -18.37 13.10 4.39
N ASN A 141 -17.33 12.35 4.03
CA ASN A 141 -16.36 12.74 3.01
C ASN A 141 -16.83 12.48 1.57
N GLY A 142 -18.06 11.99 1.38
CA GLY A 142 -18.66 11.76 0.06
C GLY A 142 -18.08 10.56 -0.71
N ILE A 143 -17.37 9.65 -0.01
CA ILE A 143 -16.76 8.46 -0.61
C ILE A 143 -17.82 7.39 -0.91
N PHE A 144 -18.89 7.33 -0.10
CA PHE A 144 -20.03 6.45 -0.32
C PHE A 144 -21.30 7.22 -0.65
N THR A 145 -22.09 6.66 -1.55
CA THR A 145 -23.50 7.04 -1.69
C THR A 145 -24.31 6.56 -0.49
N ASP A 146 -25.49 7.16 -0.29
CA ASP A 146 -26.37 6.79 0.84
C ASP A 146 -26.80 5.31 0.80
N GLU A 147 -26.93 4.72 -0.39
CA GLU A 147 -27.26 3.31 -0.57
C GLU A 147 -26.10 2.39 -0.19
N GLU A 148 -24.88 2.69 -0.67
CA GLU A 148 -23.68 1.90 -0.34
C GLU A 148 -23.37 1.95 1.16
N PHE A 149 -23.52 3.13 1.76
CA PHE A 149 -23.38 3.31 3.20
C PHE A 149 -24.39 2.45 3.97
N ALA A 150 -25.66 2.44 3.54
CA ALA A 150 -26.71 1.67 4.21
C ALA A 150 -26.46 0.15 4.15
N GLU A 151 -25.97 -0.35 3.01
CA GLU A 151 -25.66 -1.78 2.84
C GLU A 151 -24.48 -2.21 3.72
N GLN A 152 -23.40 -1.43 3.73
CA GLN A 152 -22.22 -1.72 4.56
C GLN A 152 -22.52 -1.61 6.06
N LYS A 153 -23.29 -0.59 6.46
CA LYS A 153 -23.74 -0.42 7.85
C LYS A 153 -24.54 -1.63 8.31
N LYS A 154 -25.44 -2.15 7.47
CA LYS A 154 -26.24 -3.33 7.80
C LYS A 154 -25.37 -4.57 8.01
N ARG A 155 -24.41 -4.82 7.11
CA ARG A 155 -23.45 -5.95 7.24
C ARG A 155 -22.63 -5.87 8.51
N LEU A 156 -22.20 -4.68 8.92
CA LEU A 156 -21.48 -4.48 10.17
C LEU A 156 -22.38 -4.73 11.39
N LEU A 157 -23.62 -4.25 11.37
CA LEU A 157 -24.58 -4.48 12.47
C LEU A 157 -24.96 -5.96 12.65
N GLU A 158 -24.91 -6.76 11.59
CA GLU A 158 -25.15 -8.22 11.67
C GLU A 158 -24.00 -9.00 12.34
N LYS A 159 -22.84 -8.37 12.54
CA LYS A 159 -21.68 -8.95 13.25
C LYS A 159 -21.66 -8.66 14.76
N LEU A 160 -22.63 -7.88 15.28
CA LEU A 160 -22.86 -7.64 16.71
C LEU A 160 -23.67 -8.76 17.36
#